data_AF-A0A7S1Z480-F1
#
_entry.id   AF-A0A7S1Z480-F1
#
_cell.length_a   1.000
_cell.length_b   1.000
_cell.length_c   1.000
_cell.angle_alpha   90.00
_cell.angle_beta   90.00
_cell.angle_gamma   90.00
#
_symmetry.space_group_name_H-M   'P 1'
#
loop_
_entity.id
_entity.type
_entity.pdbx_description
1 polymer ?
#
loop_
_entity_poly.entity_id
_entity_poly.type
_entity_poly.pdbx_seq_one_letter_code
_entity_poly.pdbx_strand_id
1 'polypeptide(L)'
;QDTICFAIVVTDLFLTMTSDEPEKTAEVAEVSFEDSVGGKGEFENASLSLEDVSDKQLGVQALANQIASRRADRLPVTYGVFVAFLKCCKRIAKERNYETLNKIKSTDMIKLREELTKEITKGRILPGPVRRFTEFFGFRDELRTANLLVDRAERRVEAMAEQHADFRLSFLEGWFYYRDFAFYHTVTEATLPWTRNELSVALTKTLLFFLGTPIFFCYISPDENICPAEQGWLNSLYFASKTMSTVGYGDVSVDRSTTWKVFVGTMYMIIALLVTLSSFGAVVQSGVSKYNGFWERRMVEFADLIGFKKTDDNTLHSRIQLVKFCKIGDITIKFVIVNLIGVFATRLFMLRENEDWSWSWMESFYWAVQTTTTIGYGDMTKNPDQRYFDIFYLILGTYFVGAALSNITELNQQLLDTRRFFAWDRLQSNSAMFRSMDINKDGTVDQYEFVLASLIMLDKIEPADVDPIIKKYRDLCGNDSTCITTTDLEAAVDSAGDNESISFEMDADGNLEKPVWDKAKD
;
A
#
# COMPACT_ATOMS: atom_id res chain seq x y z
N GLN A 1 29.42 -13.41 23.75
CA GLN A 1 30.06 -14.16 22.66
C GLN A 1 29.09 -15.16 22.05
N ASP A 2 28.42 -15.96 22.88
CA ASP A 2 27.50 -17.01 22.42
C ASP A 2 26.25 -16.49 21.68
N THR A 3 25.71 -15.33 22.06
CA THR A 3 24.57 -14.71 21.36
C THR A 3 24.92 -14.22 19.96
N ILE A 4 26.17 -13.79 19.75
CA ILE A 4 26.68 -13.37 18.44
C ILE A 4 26.93 -14.60 17.57
N CYS A 5 27.52 -15.66 18.14
CA CYS A 5 27.65 -16.94 17.45
C CYS A 5 26.30 -17.52 17.05
N PHE A 6 25.28 -17.45 17.91
CA PHE A 6 23.94 -17.93 17.58
C PHE A 6 23.28 -17.08 16.47
N ALA A 7 23.41 -15.76 16.52
CA ALA A 7 22.92 -14.89 15.45
C ALA A 7 23.62 -15.20 14.10
N ILE A 8 24.93 -15.45 14.12
CA ILE A 8 25.70 -15.85 12.93
C ILE A 8 25.22 -17.21 12.43
N VAL A 9 25.07 -18.22 13.30
CA VAL A 9 24.63 -19.57 12.92
C VAL A 9 23.20 -19.58 12.40
N VAL A 10 22.28 -18.82 13.01
CA VAL A 10 20.90 -18.70 12.52
C VAL A 10 20.88 -17.97 11.16
N THR A 11 21.71 -16.95 10.98
CA THR A 11 21.82 -16.24 9.70
C THR A 11 22.40 -17.16 8.62
N ASP A 12 23.43 -17.95 8.92
CA ASP A 12 24.02 -18.93 8.02
C ASP A 12 23.02 -20.03 7.66
N LEU A 13 22.29 -20.57 8.64
CA LEU A 13 21.28 -21.62 8.42
C LEU A 13 20.14 -21.10 7.55
N PHE A 14 19.70 -19.86 7.76
CA PHE A 14 18.64 -19.23 6.97
C PHE A 14 19.09 -18.87 5.55
N LEU A 15 20.35 -18.43 5.38
CA LEU A 15 20.98 -18.24 4.06
C LEU A 15 21.13 -19.57 3.31
N THR A 16 21.45 -20.65 4.02
CA THR A 16 21.57 -22.00 3.45
C THR A 16 20.21 -22.55 3.02
N MET A 17 19.14 -22.30 3.78
CA MET A 17 17.77 -22.72 3.44
C MET A 17 17.15 -21.90 2.29
N THR A 18 17.65 -20.69 2.01
CA THR A 18 17.18 -19.81 0.91
C THR A 18 18.12 -19.82 -0.30
N SER A 19 19.19 -20.61 -0.22
CA SER A 19 20.03 -21.01 -1.34
C SER A 19 19.27 -22.08 -2.12
N ASP A 20 18.44 -21.64 -3.07
CA ASP A 20 18.08 -22.50 -4.21
C ASP A 20 19.40 -23.03 -4.77
N GLU A 21 19.55 -24.36 -4.86
CA GLU A 21 20.60 -24.97 -5.67
C GLU A 21 20.60 -24.27 -7.04
N PRO A 22 21.77 -24.02 -7.66
CA PRO A 22 21.79 -23.58 -9.04
C PRO A 22 21.06 -24.64 -9.85
N GLU A 23 19.84 -24.33 -10.27
CA GLU A 23 19.10 -25.09 -11.26
C GLU A 23 20.09 -25.32 -12.39
N LYS A 24 20.47 -26.59 -12.58
CA LYS A 24 21.36 -27.00 -13.66
C LYS A 24 20.80 -26.38 -14.92
N THR A 25 21.50 -25.36 -15.42
CA THR A 25 21.29 -24.81 -16.73
C THR A 25 21.28 -25.98 -17.68
N ALA A 26 20.09 -26.33 -18.19
CA ALA A 26 20.00 -27.20 -19.35
C ALA A 26 20.84 -26.51 -20.43
N GLU A 27 21.99 -27.12 -20.75
CA GLU A 27 22.73 -26.85 -21.98
C GLU A 27 21.72 -26.92 -23.12
N VAL A 28 21.24 -25.77 -23.58
CA VAL A 28 20.63 -25.66 -24.88
C VAL A 28 21.77 -25.85 -25.85
N ALA A 29 21.82 -27.06 -26.42
CA ALA A 29 22.78 -27.47 -27.42
C ALA A 29 22.98 -26.36 -28.46
N GLU A 30 24.23 -25.91 -28.60
CA GLU A 30 24.70 -25.27 -29.81
C GLU A 30 24.49 -26.26 -30.97
N VAL A 31 23.37 -26.11 -31.67
CA VAL A 31 23.21 -26.73 -32.98
C VAL A 31 23.81 -25.76 -33.99
N SER A 32 25.08 -25.98 -34.29
CA SER A 32 25.75 -25.46 -35.47
C SER A 32 25.01 -25.94 -36.72
N PHE A 33 24.38 -25.02 -37.46
CA PHE A 33 23.99 -25.26 -38.84
C PHE A 33 24.83 -24.36 -39.74
N GLU A 34 25.84 -24.96 -40.36
CA GLU A 34 26.46 -24.48 -41.59
C GLU A 34 25.49 -24.65 -42.77
N ASP A 35 25.50 -23.63 -43.63
CA ASP A 35 25.18 -23.58 -45.05
C ASP A 35 23.82 -24.06 -45.57
N SER A 36 23.04 -23.07 -46.03
CA SER A 36 22.76 -22.81 -47.46
C SER A 36 21.31 -22.39 -47.65
N VAL A 37 21.13 -21.25 -48.32
CA VAL A 37 20.24 -21.07 -49.48
C VAL A 37 20.34 -19.59 -49.86
N GLY A 38 20.93 -19.38 -51.04
CA GLY A 38 20.95 -18.09 -51.69
C GLY A 38 19.54 -17.69 -52.13
N GLY A 39 19.20 -16.45 -51.85
CA GLY A 39 18.02 -15.78 -52.38
C GLY A 39 18.30 -14.29 -52.43
N LYS A 40 18.80 -13.82 -53.58
CA LYS A 40 18.84 -12.39 -53.90
C LYS A 40 17.39 -11.90 -54.00
N GLY A 41 16.94 -11.16 -52.98
CA GLY A 41 15.75 -10.32 -53.02
C GLY A 41 16.18 -8.89 -52.72
N GLU A 42 15.96 -8.00 -53.67
CA GLU A 42 16.21 -6.57 -53.57
C GLU A 42 15.43 -5.99 -52.38
N PHE A 43 16.13 -5.51 -51.36
CA PHE A 43 15.55 -4.61 -50.36
C PHE A 43 15.68 -3.19 -50.91
N GLU A 44 14.59 -2.70 -51.49
CA GLU A 44 14.41 -1.28 -51.77
C GLU A 44 14.48 -0.47 -50.47
N ASN A 45 15.16 0.68 -50.58
CA ASN A 45 15.41 1.65 -49.54
C ASN A 45 14.14 2.06 -48.77
N ALA A 46 14.03 1.62 -47.52
CA ALA A 46 13.21 2.28 -46.51
C ALA A 46 14.13 3.00 -45.51
N SER A 47 14.84 4.02 -46.00
CA SER A 47 15.39 5.08 -45.16
C SER A 47 14.24 5.96 -44.68
N LEU A 48 13.38 5.43 -43.78
CA LEU A 48 12.60 6.28 -42.89
C LEU A 48 13.60 6.90 -41.91
N SER A 49 13.67 8.22 -41.94
CA SER A 49 14.57 9.08 -41.15
C SER A 49 14.68 8.61 -39.70
N LEU A 50 15.90 8.22 -39.29
CA LEU A 50 16.27 7.97 -37.89
C LEU A 50 15.93 9.16 -36.97
N GLU A 51 15.80 10.36 -37.53
CA GLU A 51 15.37 11.58 -36.82
C GLU A 51 13.87 11.56 -36.44
N ASP A 52 12.98 11.04 -37.30
CA ASP A 52 11.53 10.98 -37.01
C ASP A 52 11.17 9.92 -35.95
N VAL A 53 11.96 8.85 -35.86
CA VAL A 53 11.79 7.80 -34.84
C VAL A 53 12.27 8.29 -33.47
N SER A 54 13.39 9.02 -33.45
CA SER A 54 13.93 9.66 -32.25
C SER A 54 12.95 10.68 -31.66
N ASP A 55 12.37 11.56 -32.48
CA ASP A 55 11.43 12.59 -32.01
C ASP A 55 10.10 11.99 -31.48
N LYS A 56 9.58 10.94 -32.11
CA LYS A 56 8.39 10.23 -31.61
C LYS A 56 8.66 9.48 -30.30
N GLN A 57 9.81 8.82 -30.17
CA GLN A 57 10.21 8.13 -28.93
C GLN A 57 10.43 9.12 -27.77
N LEU A 58 11.05 10.26 -28.04
CA LEU A 58 11.21 11.35 -27.07
C LEU A 58 9.83 11.89 -26.61
N GLY A 59 8.88 12.00 -27.55
CA GLY A 59 7.50 12.40 -27.27
C GLY A 59 6.73 11.44 -26.37
N VAL A 60 6.84 10.12 -26.60
CA VAL A 60 6.17 9.10 -25.78
C VAL A 60 6.74 9.06 -24.36
N GLN A 61 8.07 9.13 -24.22
CA GLN A 61 8.72 9.15 -22.91
C GLN A 61 8.42 10.45 -22.15
N ALA A 62 8.40 11.60 -22.84
CA ALA A 62 7.99 12.87 -22.25
C ALA A 62 6.53 12.84 -21.78
N LEU A 63 5.63 12.25 -22.57
CA LEU A 63 4.23 12.05 -22.20
C LEU A 63 4.09 11.13 -20.97
N ALA A 64 4.80 10.00 -20.94
CA ALA A 64 4.79 9.08 -19.82
C ALA A 64 5.27 9.75 -18.52
N ASN A 65 6.38 10.49 -18.59
CA ASN A 65 6.91 11.26 -17.46
C ASN A 65 5.94 12.37 -17.02
N GLN A 66 5.29 13.04 -17.96
CA GLN A 66 4.29 14.06 -17.65
C GLN A 66 3.07 13.46 -16.94
N ILE A 67 2.56 12.32 -17.41
CA ILE A 67 1.43 11.61 -16.78
C ILE A 67 1.84 11.11 -15.39
N ALA A 68 3.03 10.55 -15.24
CA ALA A 68 3.55 10.08 -13.95
C ALA A 68 3.69 11.23 -12.94
N SER A 69 4.25 12.37 -13.36
CA SER A 69 4.35 13.58 -12.54
C SER A 69 2.97 14.12 -12.14
N ARG A 70 1.98 14.10 -13.05
CA ARG A 70 0.60 14.50 -12.75
C ARG A 70 -0.07 13.56 -11.75
N ARG A 71 0.17 12.24 -11.84
CA ARG A 71 -0.32 11.26 -10.87
C ARG A 71 0.31 11.47 -9.49
N ALA A 72 1.60 11.80 -9.44
CA ALA A 72 2.32 12.04 -8.19
C ALA A 72 1.92 13.33 -7.46
N ASP A 73 1.48 14.37 -8.19
CA ASP A 73 1.04 15.66 -7.62
C ASP A 73 -0.44 15.67 -7.17
N ARG A 74 -1.15 14.55 -7.28
CA ARG A 74 -2.55 14.47 -6.84
C ARG A 74 -2.67 14.73 -5.34
N LEU A 75 -3.62 15.56 -4.97
CA LEU A 75 -3.92 15.88 -3.58
C LEU A 75 -4.70 14.70 -2.96
N PRO A 76 -4.23 14.12 -1.84
CA PRO A 76 -5.02 13.16 -1.10
C PRO A 76 -6.17 13.85 -0.37
N VAL A 77 -7.41 13.41 -0.64
CA VAL A 77 -8.64 13.99 -0.09
C VAL A 77 -9.49 12.91 0.58
N THR A 78 -10.15 13.24 1.69
CA THR A 78 -11.13 12.34 2.33
C THR A 78 -12.42 12.32 1.51
N TYR A 79 -13.09 11.18 1.43
CA TYR A 79 -14.35 11.03 0.70
C TYR A 79 -15.39 12.09 1.10
N GLY A 80 -15.54 12.38 2.40
CA GLY A 80 -16.43 13.44 2.89
C GLY A 80 -16.12 14.82 2.31
N VAL A 81 -14.84 15.22 2.26
CA VAL A 81 -14.40 16.50 1.68
C VAL A 81 -14.60 16.51 0.17
N PHE A 82 -14.30 15.40 -0.50
CA PHE A 82 -14.51 15.24 -1.94
C PHE A 82 -15.99 15.41 -2.32
N VAL A 83 -16.88 14.74 -1.59
CA VAL A 83 -18.33 14.84 -1.80
C VAL A 83 -18.84 16.24 -1.47
N ALA A 84 -18.39 16.84 -0.37
CA ALA A 84 -18.77 18.21 0.00
C ALA A 84 -18.32 19.22 -1.08
N PHE A 85 -17.11 19.06 -1.63
CA PHE A 85 -16.62 19.88 -2.73
C PHE A 85 -17.52 19.77 -3.97
N LEU A 86 -17.83 18.55 -4.43
CA LEU A 86 -18.70 18.35 -5.59
C LEU A 86 -20.13 18.86 -5.35
N LYS A 87 -20.68 18.64 -4.14
CA LYS A 87 -22.01 19.14 -3.75
C LYS A 87 -22.06 20.67 -3.74
N CYS A 88 -21.05 21.33 -3.16
CA CYS A 88 -20.93 22.78 -3.18
C CYS A 88 -20.86 23.32 -4.63
N CYS A 89 -19.99 22.75 -5.48
CA CYS A 89 -19.89 23.15 -6.88
C CYS A 89 -21.22 23.01 -7.63
N LYS A 90 -21.91 21.87 -7.48
CA LYS A 90 -23.21 21.62 -8.12
C LYS A 90 -24.31 22.56 -7.60
N ARG A 91 -24.31 22.87 -6.30
CA ARG A 91 -25.25 23.82 -5.71
C ARG A 91 -25.02 25.23 -6.26
N ILE A 92 -23.78 25.70 -6.32
CA ILE A 92 -23.43 27.01 -6.88
C ILE A 92 -23.86 27.09 -8.36
N ALA A 93 -23.62 26.03 -9.14
CA ALA A 93 -24.04 25.98 -10.53
C ALA A 93 -25.57 26.09 -10.69
N LYS A 94 -26.33 25.41 -9.81
CA LYS A 94 -27.79 25.48 -9.79
C LYS A 94 -28.31 26.85 -9.33
N GLU A 95 -27.71 27.44 -8.30
CA GLU A 95 -28.09 28.78 -7.80
C GLU A 95 -27.84 29.89 -8.83
N ARG A 96 -26.84 29.72 -9.69
CA ARG A 96 -26.51 30.65 -10.77
C ARG A 96 -27.24 30.34 -12.08
N ASN A 97 -28.05 29.28 -12.14
CA ASN A 97 -28.73 28.80 -13.36
C ASN A 97 -27.78 28.60 -14.56
N TYR A 98 -26.64 27.93 -14.35
CA TYR A 98 -25.78 27.55 -15.49
C TYR A 98 -26.42 26.41 -16.31
N GLU A 99 -26.29 26.48 -17.63
CA GLU A 99 -26.86 25.49 -18.58
C GLU A 99 -26.32 24.08 -18.32
N THR A 100 -25.02 23.97 -18.03
CA THR A 100 -24.38 22.69 -17.70
C THR A 100 -23.92 22.67 -16.25
N LEU A 101 -24.32 21.63 -15.52
CA LEU A 101 -23.97 21.48 -14.11
C LEU A 101 -22.51 21.08 -13.90
N ASN A 102 -21.73 20.73 -14.93
CA ASN A 102 -20.36 20.21 -14.82
C ASN A 102 -19.28 21.31 -14.65
N LYS A 103 -19.65 22.59 -14.71
CA LYS A 103 -18.73 23.73 -14.67
C LYS A 103 -19.24 24.89 -13.82
N ILE A 104 -18.33 25.67 -13.25
CA ILE A 104 -18.62 26.92 -12.52
C ILE A 104 -17.73 28.05 -13.04
N LYS A 105 -18.14 29.32 -12.87
CA LYS A 105 -17.29 30.45 -13.27
C LYS A 105 -16.18 30.69 -12.24
N SER A 106 -15.03 31.18 -12.70
CA SER A 106 -13.91 31.63 -11.87
C SER A 106 -14.34 32.59 -10.74
N THR A 107 -15.31 33.48 -10.99
CA THR A 107 -15.84 34.45 -10.00
C THR A 107 -16.54 33.78 -8.82
N ASP A 108 -17.06 32.57 -9.00
CA ASP A 108 -17.77 31.83 -7.96
C ASP A 108 -16.81 30.98 -7.08
N MET A 109 -15.50 30.99 -7.35
CA MET A 109 -14.50 30.27 -6.54
C MET A 109 -14.41 30.79 -5.10
N ILE A 110 -14.58 32.10 -4.90
CA ILE A 110 -14.63 32.71 -3.55
C ILE A 110 -15.84 32.16 -2.79
N LYS A 111 -17.00 32.09 -3.45
CA LYS A 111 -18.22 31.54 -2.87
C LYS A 111 -18.08 30.04 -2.56
N LEU A 112 -17.41 29.29 -3.42
CA LEU A 112 -17.07 27.89 -3.18
C LEU A 112 -16.22 27.71 -1.92
N ARG A 113 -15.19 28.54 -1.73
CA ARG A 113 -14.34 28.52 -0.53
C ARG A 113 -15.15 28.74 0.74
N GLU A 114 -16.02 29.75 0.75
CA GLU A 114 -16.88 30.08 1.89
C GLU A 114 -17.88 28.97 2.21
N GLU A 115 -18.56 28.44 1.19
CA GLU A 115 -19.55 27.37 1.34
C GLU A 115 -18.93 26.06 1.82
N LEU A 116 -17.80 25.66 1.24
CA LEU A 116 -17.09 24.45 1.62
C LEU A 116 -16.56 24.54 3.06
N THR A 117 -16.00 25.69 3.43
CA THR A 117 -15.55 25.97 4.80
C THR A 117 -16.71 25.86 5.79
N LYS A 118 -17.87 26.44 5.44
CA LYS A 118 -19.08 26.40 6.27
C LYS A 118 -19.64 24.98 6.41
N GLU A 119 -19.62 24.18 5.35
CA GLU A 119 -20.09 22.80 5.36
C GLU A 119 -19.22 21.91 6.26
N ILE A 120 -17.90 22.05 6.16
CA ILE A 120 -16.95 21.27 6.99
C ILE A 120 -17.00 21.70 8.46
N THR A 121 -17.14 23.01 8.72
CA THR A 121 -17.17 23.55 10.10
C THR A 121 -18.51 23.36 10.83
N LYS A 122 -19.61 23.06 10.11
CA LYS A 122 -20.90 22.67 10.73
C LYS A 122 -20.78 21.42 11.64
N GLY A 123 -19.72 20.61 11.48
CA GLY A 123 -19.47 19.35 12.18
C GLY A 123 -18.97 19.39 13.65
N ARG A 124 -19.27 20.44 14.44
CA ARG A 124 -18.92 20.63 15.88
C ARG A 124 -17.56 21.30 16.16
N ILE A 125 -17.64 22.41 16.90
CA ILE A 125 -16.51 23.10 17.52
C ILE A 125 -16.11 22.32 18.78
N LEU A 126 -14.95 21.67 18.78
CA LEU A 126 -14.39 21.02 19.97
C LEU A 126 -13.41 21.99 20.64
N PRO A 127 -13.26 21.94 21.98
CA PRO A 127 -12.32 22.78 22.71
C PRO A 127 -10.85 22.52 22.30
N GLY A 128 -10.01 23.55 22.43
CA GLY A 128 -8.61 23.59 21.97
C GLY A 128 -7.72 22.38 22.30
N PRO A 129 -7.71 21.82 23.53
CA PRO A 129 -6.87 20.67 23.84
C PRO A 129 -7.32 19.38 23.11
N VAL A 130 -8.64 19.17 22.97
CA VAL A 130 -9.18 18.03 22.23
C VAL A 130 -8.90 18.17 20.74
N ARG A 131 -8.89 19.40 20.22
CA ARG A 131 -8.48 19.69 18.84
C ARG A 131 -7.03 19.28 18.57
N ARG A 132 -6.07 19.63 19.43
CA ARG A 132 -4.66 19.22 19.24
C ARG A 132 -4.48 17.70 19.33
N PHE A 133 -5.18 17.05 20.27
CA PHE A 133 -5.15 15.60 20.41
C PHE A 133 -5.72 14.90 19.16
N THR A 134 -6.85 15.38 18.64
CA THR A 134 -7.46 14.84 17.42
C THR A 134 -6.61 15.10 16.17
N GLU A 135 -5.96 16.25 16.05
CA GLU A 135 -5.01 16.55 14.97
C GLU A 135 -3.78 15.63 15.00
N PHE A 136 -3.22 15.32 16.17
CA PHE A 136 -2.06 14.43 16.32
C PHE A 136 -2.30 13.01 15.77
N PHE A 137 -3.49 12.47 16.00
CA PHE A 137 -3.88 11.15 15.49
C PHE A 137 -4.50 11.20 14.07
N GLY A 138 -4.52 12.37 13.41
CA GLY A 138 -5.02 12.52 12.05
C GLY A 138 -6.55 12.66 11.92
N PHE A 139 -7.29 12.73 13.02
CA PHE A 139 -8.77 12.78 13.02
C PHE A 139 -9.37 14.05 12.38
N ARG A 140 -8.59 15.10 12.08
CA ARG A 140 -9.14 16.46 11.86
C ARG A 140 -8.46 17.36 10.82
N ASP A 141 -7.81 16.77 9.82
CA ASP A 141 -7.14 17.53 8.74
C ASP A 141 -8.07 17.92 7.57
N GLU A 142 -9.38 17.71 7.69
CA GLU A 142 -10.35 17.95 6.60
C GLU A 142 -10.43 19.41 6.15
N LEU A 143 -10.41 20.37 7.09
CA LEU A 143 -10.46 21.80 6.76
C LEU A 143 -9.20 22.25 6.02
N ARG A 144 -8.02 21.76 6.45
CA ARG A 144 -6.76 22.05 5.77
C ARG A 144 -6.75 21.44 4.37
N THR A 145 -7.22 20.20 4.26
CA THR A 145 -7.29 19.48 2.98
C THR A 145 -8.27 20.18 2.02
N ALA A 146 -9.41 20.65 2.51
CA ALA A 146 -10.37 21.42 1.73
C ALA A 146 -9.84 22.78 1.27
N ASN A 147 -9.13 23.50 2.15
CA ASN A 147 -8.48 24.76 1.77
C ASN A 147 -7.39 24.52 0.71
N LEU A 148 -6.55 23.50 0.88
CA LEU A 148 -5.55 23.11 -0.11
C LEU A 148 -6.18 22.72 -1.46
N LEU A 149 -7.33 22.04 -1.42
CA LEU A 149 -8.07 21.67 -2.63
C LEU A 149 -8.56 22.91 -3.38
N VAL A 150 -9.14 23.88 -2.67
CA VAL A 150 -9.60 25.14 -3.26
C VAL A 150 -8.43 26.00 -3.75
N ASP A 151 -7.35 26.12 -2.96
CA ASP A 151 -6.13 26.85 -3.35
C ASP A 151 -5.50 26.27 -4.63
N ARG A 152 -5.60 24.95 -4.83
CA ARG A 152 -5.10 24.27 -6.02
C ARG A 152 -6.05 24.44 -7.22
N ALA A 153 -7.35 24.50 -6.97
CA ALA A 153 -8.34 24.82 -7.99
C ALA A 153 -8.18 26.27 -8.50
N GLU A 154 -8.02 27.24 -7.59
CA GLU A 154 -7.80 28.65 -7.92
C GLU A 154 -6.53 28.84 -8.76
N ARG A 155 -5.40 28.28 -8.33
CA ARG A 155 -4.15 28.32 -9.11
C ARG A 155 -4.28 27.73 -10.51
N ARG A 156 -5.15 26.72 -10.70
CA ARG A 156 -5.37 26.12 -12.01
C ARG A 156 -6.17 27.05 -12.93
N VAL A 157 -7.17 27.72 -12.39
CA VAL A 157 -7.94 28.74 -13.10
C VAL A 157 -7.03 29.91 -13.51
N GLU A 158 -6.17 30.36 -12.61
CA GLU A 158 -5.15 31.39 -12.89
C GLU A 158 -4.20 30.95 -14.01
N ALA A 159 -3.65 29.73 -13.94
CA ALA A 159 -2.75 29.20 -14.96
C ALA A 159 -3.43 29.03 -16.34
N MET A 160 -4.74 28.71 -16.39
CA MET A 160 -5.49 28.69 -17.65
C MET A 160 -5.66 30.09 -18.24
N ALA A 161 -5.82 31.11 -17.41
CA ALA A 161 -5.93 32.50 -17.84
C ALA A 161 -4.60 33.04 -18.40
N GLU A 162 -3.46 32.62 -17.84
CA GLU A 162 -2.14 33.04 -18.32
C GLU A 162 -1.75 32.43 -19.68
N GLN A 163 -2.16 31.19 -19.96
CA GLN A 163 -1.91 30.55 -21.26
C GLN A 163 -2.65 31.22 -22.42
N HIS A 164 -3.73 31.95 -22.14
CA HIS A 164 -4.53 32.69 -23.11
C HIS A 164 -4.26 34.20 -23.00
N ALA A 165 -2.98 34.57 -23.09
CA ALA A 165 -2.45 35.90 -22.80
C ALA A 165 -3.07 37.07 -23.61
N ASP A 166 -3.77 36.80 -24.72
CA ASP A 166 -4.37 37.83 -25.57
C ASP A 166 -5.68 38.41 -25.05
N PHE A 167 -6.26 37.87 -23.97
CA PHE A 167 -7.59 38.29 -23.52
C PHE A 167 -7.71 38.34 -21.99
N ARG A 168 -7.08 39.34 -21.35
CA ARG A 168 -7.23 39.63 -19.90
C ARG A 168 -8.69 39.93 -19.47
N LEU A 169 -9.61 40.16 -20.42
CA LEU A 169 -11.05 40.31 -20.18
C LEU A 169 -11.81 38.98 -19.98
N SER A 170 -11.18 37.82 -20.27
CA SER A 170 -11.77 36.46 -20.17
C SER A 170 -11.55 35.84 -18.78
N PHE A 171 -10.80 36.48 -17.89
CA PHE A 171 -10.73 36.04 -16.49
C PHE A 171 -12.12 35.96 -15.84
N LEU A 172 -13.09 36.75 -16.30
CA LEU A 172 -14.50 36.73 -15.88
C LEU A 172 -15.38 35.67 -16.60
N GLU A 173 -14.88 35.08 -17.69
CA GLU A 173 -15.57 34.08 -18.52
C GLU A 173 -14.95 32.67 -18.45
N GLY A 174 -13.81 32.53 -17.77
CA GLY A 174 -13.14 31.24 -17.57
C GLY A 174 -14.01 30.25 -16.79
N TRP A 175 -14.39 29.17 -17.47
CA TRP A 175 -15.11 28.05 -16.88
C TRP A 175 -14.15 27.11 -16.15
N PHE A 176 -14.49 26.77 -14.92
CA PHE A 176 -13.81 25.75 -14.12
C PHE A 176 -14.59 24.43 -14.16
N TYR A 177 -13.99 23.42 -14.79
CA TYR A 177 -14.52 22.07 -14.91
C TYR A 177 -14.13 21.27 -13.66
N TYR A 178 -14.99 21.33 -12.64
CA TYR A 178 -14.66 20.81 -11.32
C TYR A 178 -14.61 19.27 -11.25
N ARG A 179 -15.31 18.56 -12.16
CA ARG A 179 -15.24 17.08 -12.24
C ARG A 179 -13.91 16.60 -12.80
N ASP A 180 -13.43 17.24 -13.86
CA ASP A 180 -12.13 16.92 -14.46
C ASP A 180 -11.00 17.28 -13.51
N PHE A 181 -11.09 18.44 -12.86
CA PHE A 181 -10.15 18.82 -11.81
C PHE A 181 -10.08 17.76 -10.70
N ALA A 182 -11.25 17.34 -10.20
CA ALA A 182 -11.33 16.31 -9.18
C ALA A 182 -10.68 14.98 -9.64
N PHE A 183 -10.97 14.53 -10.86
CA PHE A 183 -10.40 13.29 -11.40
C PHE A 183 -8.87 13.33 -11.57
N TYR A 184 -8.33 14.43 -12.10
CA TYR A 184 -6.90 14.52 -12.41
C TYR A 184 -6.04 14.91 -11.22
N HIS A 185 -6.56 15.70 -10.28
CA HIS A 185 -5.80 16.33 -9.20
C HIS A 185 -6.15 15.85 -7.80
N THR A 186 -7.11 14.95 -7.63
CA THR A 186 -7.42 14.37 -6.32
C THR A 186 -7.32 12.85 -6.32
N VAL A 187 -6.97 12.29 -5.17
CA VAL A 187 -7.06 10.86 -4.87
C VAL A 187 -7.84 10.69 -3.58
N THR A 188 -8.88 9.87 -3.61
CA THR A 188 -9.64 9.54 -2.41
C THR A 188 -8.90 8.46 -1.63
N GLU A 189 -8.24 8.84 -0.53
CA GLU A 189 -7.48 7.88 0.28
C GLU A 189 -8.34 7.16 1.32
N ALA A 190 -9.38 7.82 1.84
CA ALA A 190 -10.13 7.32 2.99
C ALA A 190 -11.58 7.77 2.99
N THR A 191 -12.49 6.91 3.46
CA THR A 191 -13.91 7.25 3.65
C THR A 191 -14.12 8.15 4.85
N LEU A 192 -13.36 7.95 5.93
CA LEU A 192 -13.45 8.68 7.19
C LEU A 192 -12.10 9.36 7.50
N PRO A 193 -12.10 10.53 8.17
CA PRO A 193 -10.86 11.26 8.43
C PRO A 193 -9.86 10.48 9.28
N TRP A 194 -10.34 9.65 10.21
CA TRP A 194 -9.48 8.81 11.06
C TRP A 194 -8.94 7.56 10.39
N THR A 195 -9.42 7.24 9.19
CA THR A 195 -8.91 6.11 8.40
C THR A 195 -7.86 6.52 7.38
N ARG A 196 -7.39 7.77 7.38
CA ARG A 196 -6.31 8.22 6.49
C ARG A 196 -4.96 7.59 6.83
N ASN A 197 -4.71 7.40 8.13
CA ASN A 197 -3.49 6.75 8.59
C ASN A 197 -3.81 5.30 8.93
N GLU A 198 -3.38 4.37 8.09
CA GLU A 198 -3.57 2.93 8.35
C GLU A 198 -3.03 2.53 9.73
N LEU A 199 -1.88 3.09 10.12
CA LEU A 199 -1.30 2.90 11.45
C LEU A 199 -2.27 3.36 12.58
N SER A 200 -2.93 4.50 12.45
CA SER A 200 -3.86 4.97 13.49
C SER A 200 -5.11 4.11 13.57
N VAL A 201 -5.58 3.56 12.44
CA VAL A 201 -6.68 2.60 12.41
C VAL A 201 -6.30 1.32 13.15
N ALA A 202 -5.12 0.77 12.85
CA ALA A 202 -4.61 -0.43 13.52
C ALA A 202 -4.49 -0.21 15.04
N LEU A 203 -3.88 0.90 15.46
CA LEU A 203 -3.72 1.25 16.86
C LEU A 203 -5.07 1.47 17.56
N THR A 204 -6.02 2.12 16.90
CA THR A 204 -7.36 2.36 17.47
C THR A 204 -8.13 1.05 17.64
N LYS A 205 -8.12 0.16 16.64
CA LYS A 205 -8.76 -1.17 16.72
C LYS A 205 -8.13 -2.01 17.84
N THR A 206 -6.80 -2.00 17.91
CA THR A 206 -6.03 -2.68 18.96
C THR A 206 -6.43 -2.13 20.33
N LEU A 207 -6.41 -0.80 20.51
CA LEU A 207 -6.78 -0.16 21.77
C LEU A 207 -8.22 -0.48 22.19
N LEU A 208 -9.18 -0.42 21.26
CA LEU A 208 -10.58 -0.77 21.53
C LEU A 208 -10.74 -2.23 21.95
N PHE A 209 -10.01 -3.14 21.31
CA PHE A 209 -9.98 -4.55 21.69
C PHE A 209 -9.45 -4.73 23.12
N PHE A 210 -8.28 -4.15 23.42
CA PHE A 210 -7.68 -4.22 24.77
C PHE A 210 -8.54 -3.59 25.85
N LEU A 211 -9.16 -2.43 25.61
CA LEU A 211 -10.07 -1.80 26.56
C LEU A 211 -11.39 -2.57 26.72
N GLY A 212 -11.86 -3.22 25.65
CA GLY A 212 -13.06 -4.03 25.64
C GLY A 212 -12.91 -5.35 26.40
N THR A 213 -11.72 -5.96 26.41
CA THR A 213 -11.52 -7.29 27.01
C THR A 213 -11.79 -7.34 28.53
N PRO A 214 -11.25 -6.43 29.37
CA PRO A 214 -11.58 -6.40 30.80
C PRO A 214 -13.07 -6.13 31.04
N ILE A 215 -13.70 -5.27 30.23
CA ILE A 215 -15.14 -5.01 30.34
C ILE A 215 -15.92 -6.30 30.06
N PHE A 216 -15.53 -7.03 29.02
CA PHE A 216 -16.19 -8.25 28.62
C PHE A 216 -16.04 -9.38 29.65
N PHE A 217 -14.82 -9.70 30.09
CA PHE A 217 -14.59 -10.83 30.99
C PHE A 217 -14.78 -10.53 32.48
N CYS A 218 -14.83 -9.26 32.90
CA CYS A 218 -15.12 -8.92 34.29
C CYS A 218 -16.60 -8.57 34.52
N TYR A 219 -17.32 -8.02 33.52
CA TYR A 219 -18.72 -7.57 33.70
C TYR A 219 -19.75 -8.33 32.86
N ILE A 220 -19.47 -8.67 31.60
CA ILE A 220 -20.47 -9.27 30.70
C ILE A 220 -20.52 -10.79 30.87
N SER A 221 -19.35 -11.44 30.84
CA SER A 221 -19.19 -12.89 31.00
C SER A 221 -18.10 -13.16 32.04
N PRO A 222 -18.41 -13.03 33.34
CA PRO A 222 -17.43 -13.19 34.41
C PRO A 222 -16.79 -14.59 34.39
N ASP A 223 -15.47 -14.61 34.28
CA ASP A 223 -14.64 -15.82 34.37
C ASP A 223 -13.53 -15.58 35.39
N GLU A 224 -13.54 -16.32 36.50
CA GLU A 224 -12.56 -16.20 37.58
C GLU A 224 -11.13 -16.52 37.13
N ASN A 225 -10.95 -17.36 36.10
CA ASN A 225 -9.62 -17.69 35.58
C ASN A 225 -9.01 -16.51 34.81
N ILE A 226 -9.84 -15.72 34.12
CA ILE A 226 -9.41 -14.60 33.28
C ILE A 226 -9.40 -13.29 34.09
N CYS A 227 -10.44 -13.04 34.88
CA CYS A 227 -10.59 -11.87 35.73
C CYS A 227 -10.76 -12.28 37.22
N PRO A 228 -9.67 -12.69 37.91
CA PRO A 228 -9.70 -12.95 39.34
C PRO A 228 -9.99 -11.69 40.16
N ALA A 229 -10.41 -11.86 41.41
CA ALA A 229 -10.75 -10.75 42.31
C ALA A 229 -9.58 -9.79 42.58
N GLU A 230 -8.35 -10.31 42.62
CA GLU A 230 -7.12 -9.52 42.72
C GLU A 230 -6.49 -9.33 41.33
N GLN A 231 -6.24 -8.07 40.96
CA GLN A 231 -5.62 -7.70 39.68
C GLN A 231 -6.32 -8.28 38.42
N GLY A 232 -7.64 -8.51 38.48
CA GLY A 232 -8.41 -9.13 37.38
C GLY A 232 -8.34 -8.37 36.05
N TRP A 233 -8.27 -7.04 36.08
CA TRP A 233 -8.12 -6.21 34.89
C TRP A 233 -6.77 -6.44 34.18
N LEU A 234 -5.68 -6.62 34.95
CA LEU A 234 -4.35 -6.88 34.42
C LEU A 234 -4.29 -8.27 33.78
N ASN A 235 -4.83 -9.27 34.46
CA ASN A 235 -4.89 -10.64 33.94
C ASN A 235 -5.74 -10.75 32.66
N SER A 236 -6.83 -9.97 32.58
CA SER A 236 -7.67 -9.88 31.38
C SER A 236 -6.94 -9.21 30.20
N LEU A 237 -6.19 -8.13 30.45
CA LEU A 237 -5.36 -7.50 29.42
C LEU A 237 -4.23 -8.41 28.94
N TYR A 238 -3.61 -9.16 29.86
CA TYR A 238 -2.62 -10.16 29.53
C TYR A 238 -3.22 -11.28 28.67
N PHE A 239 -4.40 -11.79 29.03
CA PHE A 239 -5.17 -12.72 28.20
C PHE A 239 -5.51 -12.14 26.82
N ALA A 240 -5.85 -10.85 26.73
CA ALA A 240 -6.06 -10.17 25.46
C ALA A 240 -4.79 -10.16 24.60
N SER A 241 -3.66 -9.76 25.19
CA SER A 241 -2.39 -9.64 24.47
C SER A 241 -1.92 -10.97 23.90
N LYS A 242 -1.97 -12.07 24.66
CA LYS A 242 -1.47 -13.37 24.19
C LYS A 242 -2.36 -14.01 23.12
N THR A 243 -3.65 -13.70 23.15
CA THR A 243 -4.61 -14.15 22.14
C THR A 243 -4.45 -13.33 20.86
N MET A 244 -4.33 -12.01 20.98
CA MET A 244 -4.09 -11.12 19.85
C MET A 244 -2.73 -11.40 19.19
N SER A 245 -1.70 -11.68 19.99
CA SER A 245 -0.34 -11.99 19.51
C SER A 245 -0.18 -13.41 18.99
N THR A 246 -1.23 -14.23 19.06
CA THR A 246 -1.21 -15.66 18.70
C THR A 246 -0.14 -16.49 19.43
N VAL A 247 0.42 -15.99 20.54
CA VAL A 247 1.48 -16.67 21.32
C VAL A 247 0.87 -17.75 22.20
N GLY A 248 -0.23 -17.42 22.89
CA GLY A 248 -1.06 -18.42 23.57
C GLY A 248 -0.37 -19.35 24.58
N TYR A 249 0.44 -18.83 25.52
CA TYR A 249 1.17 -19.64 26.55
C TYR A 249 0.35 -20.68 27.34
N GLY A 250 -0.99 -20.62 27.32
CA GLY A 250 -1.84 -21.61 28.02
C GLY A 250 -1.94 -21.44 29.54
N ASP A 251 -1.20 -20.52 30.14
CA ASP A 251 -1.17 -20.21 31.59
C ASP A 251 -2.50 -19.64 32.14
N VAL A 252 -3.16 -18.78 31.36
CA VAL A 252 -4.49 -18.23 31.67
C VAL A 252 -5.48 -18.73 30.62
N SER A 253 -6.44 -19.55 31.00
CA SER A 253 -7.39 -20.13 30.05
C SER A 253 -8.82 -19.98 30.53
N VAL A 254 -9.73 -19.99 29.56
CA VAL A 254 -11.18 -20.01 29.81
C VAL A 254 -11.53 -21.20 30.70
N ASP A 255 -12.40 -20.97 31.68
CA ASP A 255 -12.91 -22.02 32.54
C ASP A 255 -13.66 -23.09 31.73
N ARG A 256 -13.22 -24.34 31.87
CA ARG A 256 -13.78 -25.51 31.17
C ARG A 256 -14.95 -26.15 31.91
N SER A 257 -15.31 -25.65 33.10
CA SER A 257 -16.42 -26.19 33.89
C SER A 257 -17.77 -26.12 33.16
N THR A 258 -17.96 -25.10 32.33
CA THR A 258 -19.25 -24.78 31.71
C THR A 258 -19.10 -24.67 30.20
N THR A 259 -19.89 -25.43 29.44
CA THR A 259 -19.87 -25.44 27.96
C THR A 259 -20.08 -24.04 27.36
N TRP A 260 -20.91 -23.21 27.98
CA TRP A 260 -21.14 -21.82 27.54
C TRP A 260 -19.87 -20.97 27.60
N LYS A 261 -19.08 -21.06 28.68
CA LYS A 261 -17.83 -20.31 28.81
C LYS A 261 -16.84 -20.70 27.73
N VAL A 262 -16.70 -22.00 27.45
CA VAL A 262 -15.86 -22.52 26.36
C VAL A 262 -16.30 -21.99 24.99
N PHE A 263 -17.61 -21.95 24.72
CA PHE A 263 -18.15 -21.39 23.47
C PHE A 263 -17.83 -19.89 23.34
N VAL A 264 -18.10 -19.10 24.37
CA VAL A 264 -17.80 -17.66 24.40
C VAL A 264 -16.31 -17.40 24.24
N GLY A 265 -15.47 -18.17 24.95
CA GLY A 265 -14.02 -18.12 24.81
C GLY A 265 -13.55 -18.42 23.39
N THR A 266 -14.12 -19.45 22.76
CA THR A 266 -13.79 -19.80 21.37
C THR A 266 -14.18 -18.68 20.39
N MET A 267 -15.38 -18.09 20.54
CA MET A 267 -15.80 -16.94 19.72
C MET A 267 -14.87 -15.73 19.92
N TYR A 268 -14.46 -15.48 21.16
CA TYR A 268 -13.50 -14.43 21.46
C TYR A 268 -12.15 -14.65 20.75
N MET A 269 -11.62 -15.88 20.72
CA MET A 269 -10.37 -16.19 20.00
C MET A 269 -10.50 -15.92 18.50
N ILE A 270 -11.65 -16.27 17.88
CA ILE A 270 -11.92 -15.98 16.46
C ILE A 270 -11.97 -14.47 16.21
N ILE A 271 -12.69 -13.72 17.04
CA ILE A 271 -12.78 -12.26 16.93
C ILE A 271 -11.39 -11.63 17.09
N ALA A 272 -10.60 -12.10 18.06
CA ALA A 272 -9.25 -11.62 18.28
C ALA A 272 -8.35 -11.87 17.06
N LEU A 273 -8.44 -13.04 16.43
CA LEU A 273 -7.71 -13.34 15.20
C LEU A 273 -8.11 -12.38 14.06
N LEU A 274 -9.40 -12.10 13.88
CA LEU A 274 -9.88 -11.14 12.88
C LEU A 274 -9.36 -9.73 13.15
N VAL A 275 -9.35 -9.30 14.42
CA VAL A 275 -8.79 -8.01 14.84
C VAL A 275 -7.30 -7.95 14.53
N THR A 276 -6.55 -9.00 14.86
CA THR A 276 -5.12 -9.14 14.58
C THR A 276 -4.83 -9.04 13.09
N LEU A 277 -5.50 -9.83 12.24
CA LEU A 277 -5.33 -9.80 10.79
C LEU A 277 -5.63 -8.41 10.20
N SER A 278 -6.70 -7.76 10.67
CA SER A 278 -7.06 -6.42 10.21
C SER A 278 -6.07 -5.34 10.67
N SER A 279 -5.42 -5.55 11.81
CA SER A 279 -4.41 -4.63 12.35
C SER A 279 -3.05 -4.85 11.66
N PHE A 280 -2.72 -6.10 11.29
CA PHE A 280 -1.54 -6.43 10.51
C PHE A 280 -1.57 -5.85 9.10
N GLY A 281 -2.70 -6.00 8.39
CA GLY A 281 -2.82 -5.47 7.02
C GLY A 281 -2.52 -3.98 6.95
N ALA A 282 -2.96 -3.22 7.96
CA ALA A 282 -2.67 -1.80 8.07
C ALA A 282 -1.18 -1.51 8.36
N VAL A 283 -0.47 -2.35 9.11
CA VAL A 283 0.99 -2.20 9.35
C VAL A 283 1.78 -2.46 8.07
N VAL A 284 1.44 -3.54 7.35
CA VAL A 284 2.00 -3.88 6.04
C VAL A 284 1.84 -2.72 5.06
N GLN A 285 0.64 -2.14 5.01
CA GLN A 285 0.30 -1.04 4.08
C GLN A 285 0.85 0.33 4.52
N SER A 286 1.01 0.56 5.82
CA SER A 286 1.49 1.84 6.36
C SER A 286 2.91 2.22 5.94
N GLY A 287 3.64 1.30 5.29
CA GLY A 287 4.96 1.60 4.77
C GLY A 287 5.94 1.90 5.89
N VAL A 288 6.02 1.04 6.92
CA VAL A 288 7.15 1.05 7.88
C VAL A 288 8.50 1.00 7.12
N SER A 289 8.49 0.51 5.87
CA SER A 289 9.59 0.62 4.90
C SER A 289 10.03 2.06 4.55
N LYS A 290 9.12 3.06 4.55
CA LYS A 290 9.49 4.48 4.30
C LYS A 290 10.43 5.04 5.37
N TYR A 291 10.39 4.50 6.59
CA TYR A 291 11.27 4.91 7.69
C TYR A 291 12.57 4.08 7.80
N ASN A 292 12.74 3.04 6.96
CA ASN A 292 13.89 2.13 7.03
C ASN A 292 15.13 2.60 6.25
N GLY A 293 15.06 3.75 5.56
CA GLY A 293 16.17 4.24 4.74
C GLY A 293 17.49 4.46 5.50
N PHE A 294 17.43 4.66 6.82
CA PHE A 294 18.63 4.75 7.66
C PHE A 294 19.39 3.41 7.73
N TRP A 295 18.69 2.32 8.02
CA TRP A 295 19.29 0.99 8.14
C TRP A 295 19.70 0.43 6.77
N GLU A 296 18.89 0.65 5.74
CA GLU A 296 19.22 0.22 4.38
C GLU A 296 20.52 0.85 3.88
N ARG A 297 20.73 2.16 4.10
CA ARG A 297 21.99 2.83 3.73
C ARG A 297 23.19 2.24 4.47
N ARG A 298 23.05 1.99 5.78
CA ARG A 298 24.12 1.39 6.59
C ARG A 298 24.45 -0.04 6.19
N MET A 299 23.44 -0.82 5.81
CA MET A 299 23.64 -2.19 5.33
C MET A 299 24.38 -2.21 3.97
N VAL A 300 24.09 -1.26 3.08
CA VAL A 300 24.82 -1.12 1.81
C VAL A 300 26.28 -0.73 2.07
N GLU A 301 26.53 0.26 2.92
CA GLU A 301 27.91 0.66 3.31
C GLU A 301 28.68 -0.52 3.94
N PHE A 302 28.02 -1.32 4.77
CA PHE A 302 28.60 -2.50 5.39
C PHE A 302 28.87 -3.64 4.39
N ALA A 303 27.98 -3.85 3.42
CA ALA A 303 28.18 -4.82 2.35
C ALA A 303 29.39 -4.44 1.48
N ASP A 304 29.52 -3.15 1.13
CA ASP A 304 30.69 -2.62 0.43
C ASP A 304 31.98 -2.84 1.24
N LEU A 305 31.93 -2.67 2.57
CA LEU A 305 33.07 -2.87 3.48
C LEU A 305 33.51 -4.34 3.61
N ILE A 306 32.57 -5.29 3.62
CA ILE A 306 32.89 -6.74 3.65
C ILE A 306 33.42 -7.23 2.30
N GLY A 307 33.36 -6.40 1.25
CA GLY A 307 33.79 -6.81 -0.07
C GLY A 307 32.77 -7.72 -0.75
N PHE A 308 31.46 -7.48 -0.54
CA PHE A 308 30.46 -7.79 -1.56
C PHE A 308 30.78 -6.92 -2.78
N LYS A 309 31.83 -7.33 -3.50
CA LYS A 309 32.42 -6.57 -4.58
C LYS A 309 31.32 -6.36 -5.61
N LYS A 310 31.13 -5.11 -6.01
CA LYS A 310 30.50 -4.74 -7.27
C LYS A 310 31.42 -5.28 -8.38
N THR A 311 31.35 -6.58 -8.63
CA THR A 311 32.05 -7.19 -9.77
C THR A 311 31.46 -6.52 -11.00
N ASP A 312 32.32 -5.95 -11.83
CA ASP A 312 31.96 -5.10 -12.99
C ASP A 312 31.13 -5.82 -14.06
N ASP A 313 30.88 -7.12 -13.89
CA ASP A 313 29.91 -7.85 -14.65
C ASP A 313 28.50 -7.51 -14.17
N ASN A 314 27.68 -6.94 -15.07
CA ASN A 314 26.23 -6.68 -14.94
C ASN A 314 25.40 -7.98 -14.72
N THR A 315 25.90 -8.90 -13.91
CA THR A 315 25.29 -10.19 -13.63
C THR A 315 24.17 -9.99 -12.62
N LEU A 316 22.96 -10.36 -13.06
CA LEU A 316 21.73 -10.45 -12.28
C LEU A 316 21.95 -11.01 -10.87
N HIS A 317 22.81 -12.03 -10.75
CA HIS A 317 23.08 -12.74 -9.50
C HIS A 317 23.65 -11.85 -8.40
N SER A 318 24.63 -10.99 -8.70
CA SER A 318 25.25 -10.12 -7.68
C SER A 318 24.27 -9.07 -7.14
N ARG A 319 23.42 -8.50 -8.01
CA ARG A 319 22.37 -7.55 -7.60
C ARG A 319 21.32 -8.22 -6.70
N ILE A 320 20.89 -9.42 -7.06
CA ILE A 320 19.92 -10.19 -6.27
C ILE A 320 20.49 -10.53 -4.88
N GLN A 321 21.74 -10.99 -4.81
CA GLN A 321 22.37 -11.35 -3.54
C GLN A 321 22.51 -10.15 -2.59
N LEU A 322 22.89 -8.98 -3.12
CA LEU A 322 23.02 -7.76 -2.32
C LEU A 322 21.67 -7.31 -1.73
N VAL A 323 20.61 -7.30 -2.54
CA VAL A 323 19.25 -6.92 -2.09
C VAL A 323 18.75 -7.90 -1.04
N LYS A 324 18.93 -9.21 -1.25
CA LYS A 324 18.62 -10.25 -0.27
C LYS A 324 19.37 -10.02 1.04
N PHE A 325 20.69 -9.82 0.98
CA PHE A 325 21.52 -9.60 2.17
C PHE A 325 21.09 -8.37 2.97
N CYS A 326 20.83 -7.24 2.30
CA CYS A 326 20.40 -6.02 2.97
C CYS A 326 19.05 -6.18 3.67
N LYS A 327 18.05 -6.75 2.98
CA LYS A 327 16.69 -6.94 3.54
C LYS A 327 16.66 -7.98 4.65
N ILE A 328 17.35 -9.11 4.48
CA ILE A 328 17.45 -10.16 5.52
C ILE A 328 18.22 -9.63 6.73
N GLY A 329 19.34 -8.94 6.50
CA GLY A 329 20.13 -8.34 7.58
C GLY A 329 19.37 -7.32 8.41
N ASP A 330 18.54 -6.47 7.78
CA ASP A 330 17.65 -5.54 8.49
C ASP A 330 16.67 -6.26 9.42
N ILE A 331 16.03 -7.34 8.94
CA ILE A 331 15.12 -8.17 9.75
C ILE A 331 15.89 -8.81 10.91
N THR A 332 17.07 -9.38 10.66
CA THR A 332 17.90 -10.03 11.68
C THR A 332 18.36 -9.06 12.76
N ILE A 333 18.82 -7.87 12.40
CA ILE A 333 19.25 -6.84 13.38
C ILE A 333 18.07 -6.43 14.27
N LYS A 334 16.91 -6.17 13.69
CA LYS A 334 15.69 -5.82 14.45
C LYS A 334 15.25 -6.96 15.36
N PHE A 335 15.32 -8.21 14.88
CA PHE A 335 15.03 -9.40 15.68
C PHE A 335 15.94 -9.47 16.91
N VAL A 336 17.26 -9.32 16.72
CA VAL A 336 18.22 -9.35 17.83
C VAL A 336 17.95 -8.22 18.82
N ILE A 337 17.70 -7.00 18.34
CA ILE A 337 17.41 -5.84 19.22
C ILE A 337 16.15 -6.10 20.06
N VAL A 338 15.05 -6.53 19.46
CA VAL A 338 13.78 -6.80 20.18
C VAL A 338 13.98 -7.88 21.23
N ASN A 339 14.67 -8.97 20.90
CA ASN A 339 14.94 -10.05 21.85
C ASN A 339 15.87 -9.61 22.98
N LEU A 340 16.90 -8.81 22.70
CA LEU A 340 17.78 -8.25 23.73
C LEU A 340 17.04 -7.31 24.68
N ILE A 341 16.08 -6.53 24.18
CA ILE A 341 15.18 -5.72 25.03
C ILE A 341 14.37 -6.63 25.96
N GLY A 342 13.80 -7.73 25.44
CA GLY A 342 13.08 -8.72 26.24
C GLY A 342 13.94 -9.36 27.33
N VAL A 343 15.17 -9.78 26.98
CA VAL A 343 16.14 -10.32 27.94
C VAL A 343 16.50 -9.29 29.00
N PHE A 344 16.81 -8.05 28.61
CA PHE A 344 17.20 -7.03 29.57
C PHE A 344 16.04 -6.64 30.50
N ALA A 345 14.82 -6.52 29.97
CA ALA A 345 13.65 -6.20 30.76
C ALA A 345 13.35 -7.30 31.78
N THR A 346 13.32 -8.58 31.37
CA THR A 346 13.10 -9.69 32.30
C THR A 346 14.17 -9.74 33.39
N ARG A 347 15.42 -9.44 33.06
CA ARG A 347 16.49 -9.28 34.05
C ARG A 347 16.26 -8.14 35.03
N LEU A 348 15.78 -6.99 34.57
CA LEU A 348 15.45 -5.88 35.46
C LEU A 348 14.33 -6.23 36.44
N PHE A 349 13.29 -6.96 35.99
CA PHE A 349 12.23 -7.42 36.89
C PHE A 349 12.75 -8.42 37.93
N MET A 350 13.66 -9.32 37.54
CA MET A 350 14.30 -10.26 38.48
C MET A 350 15.18 -9.57 39.53
N LEU A 351 15.79 -8.43 39.22
CA LEU A 351 16.59 -7.69 40.20
C LEU A 351 15.74 -7.01 41.29
N ARG A 352 14.42 -6.90 41.10
CA ARG A 352 13.52 -6.19 42.01
C ARG A 352 12.92 -7.10 43.09
N GLU A 353 12.90 -8.40 42.87
CA GLU A 353 12.32 -9.40 43.78
C GLU A 353 13.38 -10.35 44.32
N ASN A 354 13.26 -10.74 45.60
CA ASN A 354 14.31 -11.45 46.32
C ASN A 354 14.09 -12.96 46.49
N GLU A 355 12.95 -13.55 46.10
CA GLU A 355 12.67 -14.95 46.46
C GLU A 355 12.08 -15.78 45.30
N ASP A 356 12.64 -16.98 45.13
CA ASP A 356 12.20 -18.17 44.37
C ASP A 356 12.16 -18.19 42.84
N TRP A 357 12.36 -17.07 42.14
CA TRP A 357 12.33 -17.05 40.67
C TRP A 357 13.69 -16.68 40.05
N SER A 358 14.37 -17.66 39.46
CA SER A 358 15.66 -17.45 38.78
C SER A 358 15.70 -18.10 37.40
N TRP A 359 15.50 -17.31 36.34
CA TRP A 359 15.92 -17.72 35.00
C TRP A 359 17.40 -17.40 34.80
N SER A 360 18.11 -18.27 34.09
CA SER A 360 19.43 -18.04 33.52
C SER A 360 19.35 -17.07 32.34
N TRP A 361 20.49 -16.57 31.87
CA TRP A 361 20.51 -15.63 30.73
C TRP A 361 19.99 -16.29 29.46
N MET A 362 20.24 -17.59 29.33
CA MET A 362 19.76 -18.37 28.22
C MET A 362 18.26 -18.64 28.33
N GLU A 363 17.71 -18.86 29.52
CA GLU A 363 16.26 -19.00 29.72
C GLU A 363 15.51 -17.69 29.44
N SER A 364 16.05 -16.54 29.84
CA SER A 364 15.51 -15.23 29.45
C SER A 364 15.52 -15.04 27.93
N PHE A 365 16.59 -15.46 27.24
CA PHE A 365 16.68 -15.39 25.79
C PHE A 365 15.72 -16.36 25.10
N TYR A 366 15.62 -17.59 25.61
CA TYR A 366 14.67 -18.59 25.17
C TYR A 366 13.24 -18.07 25.27
N TRP A 367 12.87 -17.50 26.43
CA TRP A 367 11.58 -16.85 26.64
C TRP A 367 11.34 -15.71 25.64
N ALA A 368 12.30 -14.81 25.47
CA ALA A 368 12.19 -13.68 24.56
C ALA A 368 11.94 -14.17 23.12
N VAL A 369 12.70 -15.16 22.66
CA VAL A 369 12.60 -15.73 21.32
C VAL A 369 11.26 -16.41 21.11
N GLN A 370 10.84 -17.33 21.99
CA GLN A 370 9.55 -18.03 21.82
C GLN A 370 8.35 -17.07 21.84
N THR A 371 8.50 -15.91 22.47
CA THR A 371 7.46 -14.88 22.54
C THR A 371 7.44 -14.04 21.27
N THR A 372 8.60 -13.58 20.81
CA THR A 372 8.72 -12.79 19.57
C THR A 372 8.37 -13.61 18.33
N THR A 373 8.68 -14.91 18.32
CA THR A 373 8.32 -15.82 17.22
C THR A 373 6.90 -16.38 17.32
N THR A 374 6.13 -15.92 18.32
CA THR A 374 4.74 -16.35 18.57
C THR A 374 4.55 -17.85 18.77
N ILE A 375 5.58 -18.57 19.24
CA ILE A 375 5.51 -20.01 19.54
C ILE A 375 4.83 -20.24 20.90
N GLY A 376 5.30 -19.53 21.93
CA GLY A 376 4.68 -19.49 23.25
C GLY A 376 4.41 -20.83 23.93
N TYR A 377 5.45 -21.63 24.21
CA TYR A 377 5.29 -22.93 24.88
C TYR A 377 4.68 -22.83 26.28
N GLY A 378 4.87 -21.71 26.99
CA GLY A 378 4.29 -21.49 28.31
C GLY A 378 4.88 -22.38 29.41
N ASP A 379 6.05 -22.93 29.15
CA ASP A 379 6.82 -23.82 30.00
C ASP A 379 7.60 -23.10 31.10
N MET A 380 7.75 -21.78 30.97
CA MET A 380 8.50 -20.95 31.88
C MET A 380 7.61 -20.36 32.98
N THR A 381 8.03 -20.50 34.24
CA THR A 381 7.35 -19.91 35.40
C THR A 381 7.49 -18.40 35.37
N LYS A 382 6.37 -17.68 35.47
CA LYS A 382 6.34 -16.21 35.39
C LYS A 382 5.84 -15.59 36.68
N ASN A 383 6.46 -14.50 37.10
CA ASN A 383 5.93 -13.67 38.16
C ASN A 383 4.68 -12.88 37.66
N PRO A 384 3.59 -12.80 38.45
CA PRO A 384 2.49 -11.86 38.22
C PRO A 384 2.91 -10.44 37.82
N ASP A 385 3.95 -9.86 38.43
CA ASP A 385 4.39 -8.49 38.12
C ASP A 385 5.07 -8.37 36.75
N GLN A 386 5.60 -9.47 36.19
CA GLN A 386 6.13 -9.47 34.83
C GLN A 386 5.02 -9.25 33.78
N ARG A 387 3.76 -9.54 34.12
CA ARG A 387 2.61 -9.40 33.20
C ARG A 387 2.47 -7.97 32.67
N TYR A 388 2.85 -6.95 33.46
CA TYR A 388 2.86 -5.56 33.01
C TYR A 388 3.77 -5.38 31.79
N PHE A 389 4.97 -5.95 31.81
CA PHE A 389 5.90 -5.89 30.69
C PHE A 389 5.47 -6.81 29.55
N ASP A 390 5.03 -8.02 29.86
CA ASP A 390 4.62 -9.00 28.86
C ASP A 390 3.51 -8.47 27.95
N ILE A 391 2.54 -7.71 28.48
CA ILE A 391 1.49 -7.08 27.66
C ILE A 391 2.10 -6.23 26.55
N PHE A 392 3.06 -5.35 26.87
CA PHE A 392 3.71 -4.50 25.88
C PHE A 392 4.63 -5.30 24.95
N TYR A 393 5.36 -6.27 25.50
CA TYR A 393 6.30 -7.08 24.74
C TYR A 393 5.61 -8.01 23.73
N LEU A 394 4.45 -8.58 24.09
CA LEU A 394 3.62 -9.38 23.20
C LEU A 394 3.10 -8.54 22.03
N ILE A 395 2.64 -7.32 22.29
CA ILE A 395 2.21 -6.39 21.24
C ILE A 395 3.40 -6.06 20.31
N LEU A 396 4.57 -5.76 20.87
CA LEU A 396 5.78 -5.46 20.10
C LEU A 396 6.23 -6.64 19.24
N GLY A 397 6.26 -7.85 19.81
CA GLY A 397 6.62 -9.08 19.09
C GLY A 397 5.67 -9.36 17.93
N THR A 398 4.37 -9.17 18.16
CA THR A 398 3.32 -9.28 17.12
C THR A 398 3.65 -8.36 15.94
N TYR A 399 3.82 -7.06 16.20
CA TYR A 399 4.14 -6.09 15.16
C TYR A 399 5.47 -6.38 14.46
N PHE A 400 6.47 -6.88 15.18
CA PHE A 400 7.74 -7.31 14.59
C PHE A 400 7.52 -8.44 13.57
N VAL A 401 6.76 -9.49 13.91
CA VAL A 401 6.47 -10.61 12.98
C VAL A 401 5.72 -10.12 11.76
N GLY A 402 4.71 -9.25 11.94
CA GLY A 402 3.98 -8.66 10.82
C GLY A 402 4.89 -7.85 9.89
N ALA A 403 5.80 -7.04 10.44
CA ALA A 403 6.75 -6.27 9.65
C ALA A 403 7.78 -7.15 8.94
N ALA A 404 8.28 -8.21 9.60
CA ALA A 404 9.21 -9.16 9.00
C ALA A 404 8.57 -9.89 7.81
N LEU A 405 7.32 -10.35 7.95
CA LEU A 405 6.57 -10.99 6.87
C LEU A 405 6.37 -10.04 5.68
N SER A 406 5.98 -8.78 5.94
CA SER A 406 5.85 -7.75 4.92
C SER A 406 7.13 -7.56 4.11
N ASN A 407 8.27 -7.45 4.79
CA ASN A 407 9.57 -7.26 4.15
C ASN A 407 9.96 -8.47 3.28
N ILE A 408 9.63 -9.69 3.71
CA ILE A 408 9.87 -10.91 2.94
C ILE A 408 8.98 -10.93 1.69
N THR A 409 7.71 -10.58 1.81
CA THR A 409 6.79 -10.47 0.65
C THR A 409 7.27 -9.44 -0.34
N GLU A 410 7.67 -8.25 0.12
CA GLU A 410 8.23 -7.19 -0.73
C GLU A 410 9.52 -7.65 -1.43
N LEU A 411 10.42 -8.32 -0.70
CA LEU A 411 11.64 -8.89 -1.27
C LEU A 411 11.31 -9.91 -2.37
N ASN A 412 10.38 -10.84 -2.12
CA ASN A 412 10.00 -11.85 -3.11
C ASN A 412 9.40 -11.21 -4.37
N GLN A 413 8.53 -10.21 -4.22
CA GLN A 413 7.99 -9.46 -5.36
C GLN A 413 9.09 -8.74 -6.14
N GLN A 414 10.00 -8.03 -5.46
CA GLN A 414 11.13 -7.36 -6.11
C GLN A 414 12.04 -8.34 -6.85
N LEU A 415 12.27 -9.53 -6.29
CA LEU A 415 13.07 -10.58 -6.92
C LEU A 415 12.39 -11.15 -8.17
N LEU A 416 11.09 -11.42 -8.11
CA LEU A 416 10.31 -11.88 -9.26
C LEU A 416 10.30 -10.84 -10.38
N ASP A 417 10.04 -9.57 -10.04
CA ASP A 417 10.08 -8.45 -10.97
C ASP A 417 11.44 -8.32 -11.66
N THR A 418 12.52 -8.40 -10.87
CA THR A 418 13.88 -8.34 -11.40
C THR A 418 14.15 -9.53 -12.32
N ARG A 419 13.79 -10.76 -11.91
CA ARG A 419 13.96 -11.97 -12.75
C ARG A 419 13.20 -11.86 -14.08
N ARG A 420 11.94 -11.42 -14.05
CA ARG A 420 11.10 -11.20 -15.24
C ARG A 420 11.72 -10.16 -16.17
N PHE A 421 12.17 -9.02 -15.61
CA PHE A 421 12.83 -7.97 -16.40
C PHE A 421 14.10 -8.46 -17.08
N PHE A 422 14.96 -9.18 -16.35
CA PHE A 422 16.19 -9.71 -16.93
C PHE A 422 15.95 -10.85 -17.93
N ALA A 423 14.92 -11.68 -17.72
CA ALA A 423 14.51 -12.68 -18.70
C ALA A 423 14.01 -12.02 -19.99
N TRP A 424 13.19 -10.97 -19.86
CA TRP A 424 12.72 -10.14 -20.97
C TRP A 424 13.87 -9.44 -21.71
N ASP A 425 14.83 -8.86 -21.01
CA ASP A 425 16.00 -8.17 -21.60
C ASP A 425 16.93 -9.14 -22.36
N ARG A 426 17.07 -10.37 -21.87
CA ARG A 426 17.92 -11.40 -22.48
C ARG A 426 17.25 -12.19 -23.59
N LEU A 427 15.93 -12.08 -23.76
CA LEU A 427 15.20 -12.71 -24.84
C LEU A 427 15.71 -12.11 -26.17
N GLN A 428 16.65 -12.79 -26.81
CA GLN A 428 17.03 -12.49 -28.18
C GLN A 428 15.78 -12.59 -29.08
N SER A 429 15.75 -11.81 -30.16
CA SER A 429 14.65 -11.70 -31.11
C SER A 429 14.37 -13.02 -31.82
N ASN A 430 13.74 -13.96 -31.11
CA ASN A 430 13.38 -15.28 -31.61
C ASN A 430 12.00 -15.20 -32.28
N SER A 431 11.84 -15.90 -33.39
CA SER A 431 10.56 -16.01 -34.11
C SER A 431 9.38 -16.44 -33.22
N ALA A 432 9.63 -17.25 -32.19
CA ALA A 432 8.62 -17.64 -31.21
C ALA A 432 8.12 -16.45 -30.37
N MET A 433 9.02 -15.53 -30.01
CA MET A 433 8.69 -14.31 -29.28
C MET A 433 7.83 -13.38 -30.16
N PHE A 434 8.24 -13.16 -31.41
CA PHE A 434 7.45 -12.36 -32.38
C PHE A 434 6.04 -12.93 -32.56
N ARG A 435 5.91 -14.24 -32.77
CA ARG A 435 4.60 -14.89 -32.91
C ARG A 435 3.72 -14.81 -31.67
N SER A 436 4.31 -14.67 -30.48
CA SER A 436 3.56 -14.48 -29.25
C SER A 436 3.12 -13.02 -29.01
N MET A 437 3.75 -12.05 -29.69
CA MET A 437 3.39 -10.63 -29.61
C MET A 437 2.45 -10.18 -30.74
N ASP A 438 2.47 -10.87 -31.88
CA ASP A 438 1.58 -10.63 -33.02
C ASP A 438 0.15 -11.09 -32.69
N ILE A 439 -0.64 -10.18 -32.10
CA ILE A 439 -2.02 -10.43 -31.67
C ILE A 439 -2.95 -10.50 -32.88
N ASN A 440 -2.74 -9.63 -33.86
CA ASN A 440 -3.61 -9.47 -35.03
C ASN A 440 -3.31 -10.51 -36.14
N LYS A 441 -2.20 -11.25 -36.03
CA LYS A 441 -1.69 -12.27 -36.94
C LYS A 441 -1.42 -11.74 -38.35
N ASP A 442 -1.02 -10.48 -38.46
CA ASP A 442 -0.68 -9.84 -39.74
C ASP A 442 0.77 -10.13 -40.18
N GLY A 443 1.56 -10.79 -39.31
CA GLY A 443 2.95 -11.14 -39.57
C GLY A 443 3.94 -10.02 -39.28
N THR A 444 3.46 -8.90 -38.73
CA THR A 444 4.25 -7.78 -38.21
C THR A 444 3.93 -7.57 -36.73
N VAL A 445 4.81 -6.87 -36.01
CA VAL A 445 4.56 -6.48 -34.62
C VAL A 445 4.75 -4.98 -34.54
N ASP A 446 3.69 -4.25 -34.25
CA ASP A 446 3.75 -2.81 -34.11
C ASP A 446 4.36 -2.38 -32.76
N GLN A 447 4.61 -1.07 -32.59
CA GLN A 447 5.18 -0.54 -31.35
C GLN A 447 4.25 -0.76 -30.14
N TYR A 448 2.93 -0.74 -30.34
CA TYR A 448 1.94 -0.85 -29.26
C TYR A 448 1.76 -2.30 -28.82
N GLU A 449 1.72 -3.25 -29.75
CA GLU A 449 1.74 -4.68 -29.56
C GLU A 449 3.01 -5.11 -28.84
N PHE A 450 4.17 -4.59 -29.26
CA PHE A 450 5.43 -4.84 -28.56
C PHE A 450 5.38 -4.35 -27.11
N VAL A 451 4.91 -3.12 -26.87
CA VAL A 451 4.82 -2.56 -25.51
C VAL A 451 3.78 -3.32 -24.66
N LEU A 452 2.59 -3.60 -25.21
CA LEU A 452 1.52 -4.30 -24.51
C LEU A 452 1.94 -5.72 -24.14
N ALA A 453 2.50 -6.47 -25.10
CA ALA A 453 3.01 -7.80 -24.85
C ALA A 453 4.18 -7.79 -23.86
N SER A 454 5.08 -6.80 -23.94
CA SER A 454 6.16 -6.62 -22.96
C SER A 454 5.62 -6.35 -21.56
N LEU A 455 4.59 -5.51 -21.41
CA LEU A 455 3.98 -5.21 -20.11
C LEU A 455 3.28 -6.44 -19.51
N ILE A 456 2.63 -7.26 -20.34
CA ILE A 456 2.02 -8.52 -19.92
C ILE A 456 3.09 -9.55 -19.53
N MET A 457 4.16 -9.72 -20.32
CA MET A 457 5.28 -10.61 -19.99
C MET A 457 6.01 -10.21 -18.70
N LEU A 458 6.10 -8.91 -18.44
CA LEU A 458 6.67 -8.35 -17.20
C LEU A 458 5.69 -8.41 -16.01
N ASP A 459 4.48 -8.94 -16.20
CA ASP A 459 3.41 -9.03 -15.20
C ASP A 459 3.09 -7.66 -14.57
N LYS A 460 3.10 -6.62 -15.40
CA LYS A 460 2.75 -5.25 -15.00
C LYS A 460 1.29 -4.92 -15.26
N ILE A 461 0.67 -5.65 -16.18
CA ILE A 461 -0.73 -5.51 -16.59
C ILE A 461 -1.27 -6.91 -16.85
N GLU A 462 -2.47 -7.21 -16.33
CA GLU A 462 -3.17 -8.45 -16.67
C GLU A 462 -3.99 -8.26 -17.95
N PRO A 463 -4.24 -9.33 -18.74
CA PRO A 463 -5.07 -9.21 -19.95
C PRO A 463 -6.47 -8.60 -19.67
N ALA A 464 -7.04 -8.88 -18.50
CA ALA A 464 -8.32 -8.35 -18.06
C ALA A 464 -8.32 -6.82 -17.86
N ASP A 465 -7.16 -6.21 -17.59
CA ASP A 465 -7.03 -4.75 -17.43
C ASP A 465 -7.10 -4.01 -18.77
N VAL A 466 -6.77 -4.70 -19.86
CA VAL A 466 -6.66 -4.11 -21.20
C VAL A 466 -8.05 -3.93 -21.84
N ASP A 467 -8.95 -4.89 -21.64
CA ASP A 467 -10.28 -4.89 -22.26
C ASP A 467 -11.12 -3.64 -21.96
N PRO A 468 -11.23 -3.17 -20.70
CA PRO A 468 -11.97 -1.94 -20.37
C PRO A 468 -11.34 -0.70 -21.01
N ILE A 469 -10.01 -0.65 -21.13
CA ILE A 469 -9.29 0.49 -21.72
C ILE A 469 -9.57 0.56 -23.22
N ILE A 470 -9.47 -0.57 -23.91
CA ILE A 470 -9.77 -0.64 -25.35
C ILE A 470 -11.26 -0.38 -25.58
N LYS A 471 -12.16 -0.89 -24.73
CA LYS A 471 -13.59 -0.59 -24.82
C LYS A 471 -13.85 0.92 -24.75
N LYS A 472 -13.27 1.61 -23.76
CA LYS A 472 -13.37 3.07 -23.64
C LYS A 472 -12.83 3.80 -24.87
N TYR A 473 -11.72 3.32 -25.45
CA TYR A 473 -11.19 3.87 -26.70
C TYR A 473 -12.21 3.73 -27.84
N ARG A 474 -12.80 2.54 -28.02
CA ARG A 474 -13.82 2.29 -29.05
C ARG A 474 -15.06 3.16 -28.85
N ASP A 475 -15.51 3.32 -27.60
CA ASP A 475 -16.67 4.16 -27.27
C ASP A 475 -16.42 5.63 -27.66
N LEU A 476 -15.17 6.10 -27.56
CA LEU A 476 -14.78 7.46 -27.95
C LEU A 476 -14.55 7.64 -29.47
N CYS A 477 -14.25 6.58 -30.21
CA CYS A 477 -13.99 6.66 -31.65
C CYS A 477 -15.25 6.79 -32.53
N GLY A 478 -16.46 6.65 -31.96
CA GLY A 478 -17.69 6.74 -32.75
C GLY A 478 -17.70 5.77 -33.95
N ASN A 479 -18.12 6.24 -35.12
CA ASN A 479 -18.22 5.40 -36.34
C ASN A 479 -16.87 5.15 -37.04
N ASP A 480 -15.83 5.95 -36.75
CA ASP A 480 -14.51 5.82 -37.39
C ASP A 480 -13.53 5.12 -36.44
N SER A 481 -13.36 3.81 -36.65
CA SER A 481 -12.76 2.85 -35.70
C SER A 481 -11.25 3.00 -35.43
N THR A 482 -10.57 4.02 -35.97
CA THR A 482 -9.10 4.07 -35.97
C THR A 482 -8.50 5.25 -35.20
N CYS A 483 -9.20 6.39 -35.08
CA CYS A 483 -8.64 7.61 -34.51
C CYS A 483 -9.70 8.38 -33.72
N ILE A 484 -9.33 8.95 -32.56
CA ILE A 484 -10.17 9.92 -31.85
C ILE A 484 -9.93 11.30 -32.46
N THR A 485 -10.94 11.91 -33.07
CA THR A 485 -10.85 13.29 -33.57
C THR A 485 -11.30 14.30 -32.51
N THR A 486 -10.88 15.56 -32.64
CA THR A 486 -11.34 16.65 -31.75
C THR A 486 -12.85 16.85 -31.86
N THR A 487 -13.44 16.58 -33.03
CA THR A 487 -14.88 16.62 -33.27
C THR A 487 -15.63 15.49 -32.54
N ASP A 488 -15.04 14.29 -32.43
CA ASP A 488 -15.64 13.19 -31.66
C ASP A 488 -15.61 13.49 -30.15
N LEU A 489 -14.56 14.16 -29.68
CA LEU A 489 -14.43 14.60 -28.29
C LEU A 489 -15.45 15.69 -27.95
N GLU A 490 -15.66 16.67 -28.84
CA GLU A 490 -16.69 17.70 -28.66
C GLU A 490 -18.10 17.08 -28.64
N ALA A 491 -18.40 16.15 -29.55
CA ALA A 491 -19.66 15.41 -29.57
C ALA A 491 -19.86 14.51 -28.34
N ALA A 492 -18.80 13.90 -27.80
CA ALA A 492 -18.84 13.11 -26.57
C ALA A 492 -19.09 13.98 -25.33
N VAL A 493 -18.53 15.20 -25.28
CA VAL A 493 -18.74 16.16 -24.18
C VAL A 493 -20.18 16.69 -24.19
N ASP A 494 -20.71 16.98 -25.38
CA ASP A 494 -22.09 17.46 -25.55
C ASP A 494 -23.12 16.35 -25.27
N SER A 495 -22.87 15.12 -25.73
CA SER A 495 -23.76 13.97 -25.47
C SER A 495 -23.68 13.45 -24.02
N ALA A 496 -22.53 13.57 -23.34
CA ALA A 496 -22.42 13.33 -21.90
C ALA A 496 -23.13 14.41 -21.05
N GLY A 497 -23.44 15.57 -21.65
CA GLY A 497 -24.35 16.57 -21.09
C GLY A 497 -25.80 16.08 -21.00
N ASP A 498 -26.23 15.23 -21.94
CA ASP A 498 -27.64 14.85 -22.11
C ASP A 498 -27.97 13.37 -21.84
N ASN A 499 -27.02 12.42 -21.96
CA ASN A 499 -27.38 10.98 -21.99
C ASN A 499 -26.53 9.98 -21.18
N GLU A 500 -25.52 10.40 -20.41
CA GLU A 500 -24.88 9.48 -19.45
C GLU A 500 -24.76 10.12 -18.06
N SER A 501 -25.85 9.96 -17.31
CA SER A 501 -25.73 9.43 -15.97
C SER A 501 -24.84 8.19 -15.98
N ILE A 502 -23.52 8.37 -15.84
CA ILE A 502 -22.78 7.46 -14.96
C ILE A 502 -23.45 7.65 -13.61
N SER A 503 -24.44 6.80 -13.33
CA SER A 503 -25.20 6.79 -12.10
C SER A 503 -24.25 6.49 -10.95
N PHE A 504 -23.67 7.55 -10.40
CA PHE A 504 -23.73 7.69 -8.95
C PHE A 504 -25.17 8.04 -8.64
N GLU A 505 -26.06 7.04 -8.67
CA GLU A 505 -27.44 7.22 -8.24
C GLU A 505 -27.37 7.80 -6.83
N MET A 506 -27.83 9.04 -6.67
CA MET A 506 -27.93 9.62 -5.34
C MET A 506 -29.33 9.30 -4.86
N ASP A 507 -29.44 8.67 -3.68
CA ASP A 507 -30.74 8.45 -3.06
C ASP A 507 -31.45 9.79 -2.82
N ALA A 508 -32.77 9.75 -2.57
CA ALA A 508 -33.59 10.94 -2.33
C ALA A 508 -33.09 11.80 -1.13
N ASP A 509 -32.20 11.25 -0.31
CA ASP A 509 -31.59 11.88 0.86
C ASP A 509 -30.18 12.44 0.59
N GLY A 510 -29.65 12.29 -0.63
CA GLY A 510 -28.42 12.90 -1.09
C GLY A 510 -27.13 12.16 -0.74
N ASN A 511 -27.20 10.85 -0.49
CA ASN A 511 -26.03 9.98 -0.41
C ASN A 511 -25.65 9.50 -1.81
N LEU A 512 -24.35 9.46 -2.14
CA LEU A 512 -23.90 8.76 -3.34
C LEU A 512 -24.11 7.25 -3.12
N GLU A 513 -24.82 6.58 -4.02
CA GLU A 513 -24.58 5.14 -4.21
C GLU A 513 -23.11 4.96 -4.55
N LYS A 514 -22.50 3.98 -3.89
CA LYS A 514 -21.08 3.65 -4.08
C LYS A 514 -20.83 3.50 -5.58
N PRO A 515 -19.72 4.04 -6.12
CA PRO A 515 -19.32 3.63 -7.45
C PRO A 515 -19.19 2.11 -7.44
N VAL A 516 -19.91 1.43 -8.35
CA VAL A 516 -19.71 0.01 -8.60
C VAL A 516 -18.33 -0.14 -9.24
N TRP A 517 -17.30 -0.18 -8.39
CA TRP A 517 -16.01 -0.78 -8.70
C TRP A 517 -15.99 -2.27 -8.29
N ASP A 518 -17.14 -2.82 -7.93
CA ASP A 518 -17.30 -4.27 -7.68
C ASP A 518 -17.69 -4.97 -8.97
N LYS A 519 -16.67 -5.27 -9.77
CA LYS A 519 -16.53 -6.49 -10.59
C LYS A 519 -15.12 -6.59 -11.19
N ALA A 520 -14.10 -6.38 -10.35
CA ALA A 520 -12.71 -6.78 -10.63
C ALA A 520 -11.94 -7.00 -9.31
N LYS A 521 -12.62 -7.63 -8.34
CA LYS A 521 -12.00 -8.27 -7.18
C LYS A 521 -12.79 -9.55 -6.90
N ASP A 522 -12.58 -10.52 -7.77
CA ASP A 522 -12.51 -11.93 -7.44
C ASP A 522 -11.37 -12.53 -8.26
#